data_AF-A0ABD0S065-F1
#
_entry.id   AF-A0ABD0S065-F1
#
_cell.length_a   1.000
_cell.length_b   1.000
_cell.length_c   1.000
_cell.angle_alpha   90.00
_cell.angle_beta   90.00
_cell.angle_gamma   90.00
#
_symmetry.space_group_name_H-M   'P 1'
#
loop_
_entity.id
_entity.type
_entity.pdbx_description
1 polymer ?
#
loop_
_entity_poly.entity_id
_entity_poly.type
_entity_poly.pdbx_seq_one_letter_code
_entity_poly.pdbx_strand_id
1 'polypeptide(L)' 'SVTVTDVLLVEASGSNVVSGTIKSVGATEFLVNIDRIPEWPFVVQLKGLLNDSSLVSRFQRQSPTQHKGSRITVT' A
#
# COMPACT_ATOMS: atom_id res chain seq x y z
N SER A 1 15.51 10.87 6.32
CA SER A 1 14.09 11.16 5.97
C SER A 1 13.48 9.94 5.28
N VAL A 2 12.15 9.80 5.32
CA VAL A 2 11.44 8.65 4.72
C VAL A 2 10.62 9.13 3.54
N THR A 3 10.76 8.49 2.39
CA THR A 3 9.94 8.75 1.21
C THR A 3 9.19 7.47 0.86
N VAL A 4 7.86 7.52 0.89
CA VAL A 4 7.03 6.41 0.42
C VAL A 4 6.95 6.51 -1.11
N THR A 5 7.28 5.42 -1.81
CA THR A 5 7.22 5.37 -3.28
C THR A 5 5.98 4.67 -3.78
N ASP A 6 5.59 3.57 -3.12
CA ASP A 6 4.49 2.73 -3.58
C ASP A 6 3.66 2.21 -2.41
N VAL A 7 2.36 2.16 -2.63
CA VAL A 7 1.40 1.45 -1.79
C VAL A 7 0.65 0.48 -2.69
N LEU A 8 0.67 -0.79 -2.35
CA LEU A 8 0.11 -1.87 -3.14
C LEU A 8 -0.86 -2.68 -2.28
N LEU A 9 -1.94 -3.16 -2.87
CA LEU A 9 -2.77 -4.22 -2.30
C LEU A 9 -2.41 -5.53 -3.01
N VAL A 10 -1.88 -6.48 -2.26
CA VAL A 10 -1.45 -7.77 -2.81
C VAL A 10 -2.34 -8.86 -2.27
N GLU A 11 -3.00 -9.60 -3.15
CA GLU A 11 -3.79 -10.76 -2.73
C GLU A 11 -2.90 -11.78 -2.01
N ALA A 12 -3.43 -12.46 -0.99
CA ALA A 12 -2.67 -13.39 -0.16
C ALA A 12 -2.09 -14.58 -0.95
N SER A 13 -2.73 -14.93 -2.07
CA SER A 13 -2.25 -15.91 -3.07
C SER A 13 -1.13 -15.38 -3.95
N GLY A 14 -0.87 -14.06 -3.96
CA GLY A 14 0.04 -13.38 -4.88
C GLY A 14 -0.48 -13.27 -6.33
N SER A 15 -1.73 -13.65 -6.58
CA SER A 15 -2.33 -13.70 -7.93
C SER A 15 -2.63 -12.33 -8.52
N ASN A 16 -2.80 -11.31 -7.67
CA ASN A 16 -3.20 -9.99 -8.09
C ASN A 16 -2.53 -8.94 -7.22
N VAL A 17 -2.14 -7.83 -7.86
CA VAL A 17 -1.53 -6.68 -7.23
C VAL A 17 -2.25 -5.44 -7.76
N VAL A 18 -2.84 -4.66 -6.85
CA VAL A 18 -3.44 -3.36 -7.18
C VAL A 18 -2.54 -2.26 -6.68
N SER A 19 -2.11 -1.37 -7.59
CA SER A 19 -1.32 -0.19 -7.24
C SER A 19 -2.22 0.94 -6.76
N GLY A 20 -1.85 1.54 -5.63
CA GLY A 20 -2.46 2.77 -5.12
C GLY A 20 -1.68 4.00 -5.57
N THR A 21 -2.40 5.08 -5.87
CA THR A 21 -1.79 6.38 -6.17
C THR A 21 -1.63 7.18 -4.88
N ILE A 22 -0.40 7.52 -4.53
CA ILE A 22 -0.09 8.24 -3.29
C ILE A 22 -0.12 9.75 -3.53
N LYS A 23 -0.73 10.49 -2.61
CA LYS A 23 -0.64 11.94 -2.50
C LYS A 23 -0.13 12.30 -1.10
N SER A 24 0.98 13.03 -1.03
CA SER A 24 1.45 13.63 0.22
C SER A 24 0.54 14.79 0.58
N VAL A 25 0.01 14.78 1.80
CA VAL A 25 -0.85 15.86 2.34
C VAL A 25 -0.21 16.56 3.54
N GLY A 26 0.94 16.06 3.99
CA GLY A 26 1.75 16.62 5.06
C GLY A 26 3.13 15.99 5.09
N ALA A 27 3.93 16.29 6.12
CA ALA A 27 5.30 15.79 6.24
C ALA A 27 5.37 14.25 6.43
N THR A 28 4.37 13.66 7.08
CA THR A 28 4.29 12.22 7.37
C THR A 28 2.93 11.61 7.01
N GLU A 29 2.06 12.41 6.39
CA GLU A 29 0.68 12.03 6.09
C GLU A 29 0.50 11.85 4.59
N PHE A 30 -0.11 10.71 4.23
CA PHE A 30 -0.30 10.30 2.85
C PHE A 30 -1.73 9.83 2.66
N LEU A 31 -2.37 10.32 1.61
CA LEU A 31 -3.61 9.75 1.10
C LEU A 31 -3.27 8.80 -0.04
N VAL A 32 -3.89 7.62 -0.01
CA VAL A 32 -3.72 6.62 -1.06
C VAL A 32 -5.06 6.45 -1.75
N ASN A 33 -5.12 6.82 -3.03
CA ASN A 33 -6.26 6.51 -3.86
C ASN A 33 -6.12 5.11 -4.45
N ILE A 34 -7.16 4.30 -4.33
CA ILE A 34 -7.20 2.94 -4.85
C ILE A 34 -8.48 2.77 -5.65
N ASP A 35 -8.34 2.48 -6.93
CA ASP A 35 -9.48 2.45 -7.86
C ASP A 35 -10.30 1.16 -7.73
N ARG A 36 -9.69 0.06 -7.25
CA ARG A 36 -10.37 -1.22 -7.05
C ARG A 36 -9.83 -1.98 -5.85
N ILE A 37 -10.71 -2.44 -4.97
CA ILE A 37 -10.35 -3.36 -3.90
C ILE A 37 -10.30 -4.79 -4.44
N PRO A 38 -9.26 -5.59 -4.09
CA PRO A 38 -9.21 -7.00 -4.47
C PRO A 38 -10.42 -7.79 -3.94
N GLU A 39 -10.88 -8.76 -4.72
CA GLU A 39 -12.03 -9.61 -4.34
C GLU A 39 -11.66 -10.62 -3.25
N TRP A 40 -10.40 -11.05 -3.25
CA TRP A 40 -9.85 -12.00 -2.29
C TRP A 40 -9.12 -11.31 -1.14
N PRO A 41 -8.85 -12.03 -0.04
CA PRO A 41 -8.02 -11.50 1.04
C PRO A 41 -6.69 -10.95 0.52
N PHE A 42 -6.35 -9.75 0.94
CA PHE A 42 -5.16 -9.02 0.50
C PHE A 42 -4.43 -8.40 1.68
N VAL A 43 -3.17 -8.09 1.48
CA VAL A 43 -2.31 -7.35 2.41
C VAL A 43 -1.97 -6.01 1.81
N VAL A 44 -1.74 -5.02 2.69
CA VAL A 44 -1.23 -3.72 2.26
C VAL A 44 0.29 -3.78 2.28
N GLN A 45 0.92 -3.56 1.14
CA GLN A 45 2.37 -3.52 1.01
C GLN A 45 2.83 -2.10 0.72
N LEU A 46 3.73 -1.60 1.55
CA LEU A 46 4.33 -0.28 1.46
C LEU A 46 5.77 -0.44 1.00
N LYS A 47 6.19 0.31 -0.02
CA LYS A 47 7.59 0.42 -0.44
C LYS A 47 8.04 1.86 -0.34
N GLY A 48 9.32 2.05 -0.05
CA GLY A 48 9.88 3.38 -0.01
C GLY A 48 11.38 3.41 0.16
N LEU A 49 11.88 4.62 0.31
CA LEU A 49 13.28 4.97 0.46
C LEU A 49 13.51 5.56 1.85
N LEU A 50 14.53 5.06 2.52
CA LEU A 50 15.11 5.65 3.70
C LEU A 50 16.36 6.40 3.25
N ASN A 51 16.30 7.73 3.31
CA ASN A 51 17.47 8.57 3.08
C ASN A 51 18.13 8.80 4.42
N ASP A 52 19.13 7.99 4.74
CA ASP A 52 20.08 8.30 5.79
C ASP A 52 21.27 9.04 5.17
N SER A 53 21.92 9.89 5.97
CA SER A 53 22.91 10.91 5.64
C SER A 53 24.00 10.51 4.64
N SER A 54 24.25 9.21 4.45
CA SER A 54 25.26 8.64 3.57
C SER A 54 24.76 7.53 2.63
N LEU A 55 23.54 7.01 2.81
CA LEU A 55 23.04 5.83 2.10
C LEU A 55 21.52 5.90 1.87
N VAL A 56 21.11 5.68 0.63
CA VAL A 56 19.70 5.47 0.26
C VAL A 56 19.39 3.98 0.39
N SER A 57 18.63 3.62 1.43
CA SER A 57 18.18 2.23 1.64
C SER A 57 16.73 2.06 1.17
N ARG A 58 16.43 0.92 0.54
CA ARG A 58 15.04 0.58 0.16
C ARG A 58 14.40 -0.21 1.28
N PHE A 59 13.16 0.12 1.61
CA PHE A 59 12.36 -0.68 2.53
C PHE A 59 11.10 -1.19 1.87
N GLN A 60 10.63 -2.31 2.40
CA GLN A 60 9.31 -2.86 2.11
C GLN A 60 8.68 -3.28 3.44
N ARG A 61 7.43 -2.89 3.67
CA ARG A 61 6.64 -3.30 4.83
C ARG A 61 5.30 -3.83 4.38
N GLN A 62 4.72 -4.72 5.18
CA GLN A 62 3.42 -5.31 4.91
C GLN A 62 2.53 -5.20 6.14
N SER A 63 1.22 -5.10 5.93
CA SER A 63 0.25 -5.19 7.02
C SER A 63 0.40 -6.53 7.76
N PRO A 64 0.33 -6.54 9.10
CA PRO A 64 0.43 -7.77 9.89
C PRO A 64 -0.80 -8.66 9.74
N THR A 65 -1.92 -8.09 9.27
CA THR A 65 -3.18 -8.79 9.03
C THR A 65 -3.55 -8.74 7.55
N GLN A 66 -4.37 -9.71 7.13
CA GLN A 66 -5.04 -9.68 5.84
C GLN A 66 -6.37 -8.92 5.96
N HIS A 67 -6.76 -8.26 4.88
CA HIS A 67 -8.00 -7.51 4.74
C HIS A 67 -8.83 -8.10 3.61
N LYS A 68 -10.16 -7.95 3.67
CA LYS A 68 -11.06 -8.35 2.59
C LYS A 68 -12.14 -7.29 2.42
N GLY A 69 -12.37 -6.88 1.18
CA GLY A 69 -13.44 -5.94 0.86
C GLY A 69 -14.81 -6.54 1.17
N SER A 70 -15.72 -5.73 1.73
CA SER A 70 -17.12 -6.10 1.87
C SER A 70 -17.88 -5.83 0.56
N ARG A 71 -18.80 -6.72 0.19
CA ARG A 71 -19.67 -6.52 -0.97
C ARG A 71 -21.08 -6.18 -0.51
N ILE A 72 -21.49 -4.92 -0.71
CA ILE A 72 -22.85 -4.46 -0.45
C ILE A 72 -23.58 -4.41 -1.78
N THR A 73 -24.76 -5.03 -1.86
CA THR A 73 -25.63 -4.98 -3.04
C THR A 73 -26.90 -4.25 -2.64
N VAL A 74 -27.23 -3.17 -3.34
CA VAL A 74 -28.49 -2.42 -3.15
C VAL A 74 -29.45 -2.89 -4.24
N THR A 75 -30.60 -3.41 -3.83
CA THR A 75 -31.71 -3.86 -4.68
C THR A 75 -32.86 -2.88 -4.62
#